data_AF-A0A8H4Z9M0-F1
#
_entry.id   AF-A0A8H4Z9M0-F1
#
_cell.length_a   1.000
_cell.length_b   1.000
_cell.length_c   1.000
_cell.angle_alpha   90.00
_cell.angle_beta   90.00
_cell.angle_gamma   90.00
#
_symmetry.space_group_name_H-M   'P 1'
#
loop_
_entity.id
_entity.type
_entity.pdbx_description
1 polymer ?
#
loop_
_entity_poly.entity_id
_entity_poly.type
_entity_poly.pdbx_seq_one_letter_code
_entity_poly.pdbx_strand_id
1 'polypeptide(L)'
;MPDNVRYLTKKKDIQDVKTYLRNANTKDFAPAAWVTGSRWCFGHGEGRSTSKETYHIGFKKQSDDRHITCLFIDVHGTQQKVVAGGVTIEKDWGAEAPSLAEVLLFYKKAWGVEDSDDEEDKEYGGDVKRDGEQFSR
;
A
#
# COMPACT_ATOMS: atom_id res chain seq x y z
N MET A 1 -13.79 -16.79 14.78
CA MET A 1 -14.18 -15.53 14.08
C MET A 1 -14.24 -15.90 12.61
N PRO A 2 -15.35 -15.68 11.89
CA PRO A 2 -15.31 -15.80 10.43
C PRO A 2 -14.16 -14.92 9.92
N ASP A 3 -13.43 -15.39 8.91
CA ASP A 3 -12.45 -14.54 8.24
C ASP A 3 -13.22 -13.35 7.68
N ASN A 4 -13.08 -12.18 8.31
CA ASN A 4 -13.68 -10.95 7.84
C ASN A 4 -13.04 -10.62 6.48
N VAL A 5 -13.76 -10.90 5.41
CA VAL A 5 -13.28 -10.84 4.02
C VAL A 5 -14.11 -9.82 3.24
N ARG A 6 -13.42 -8.98 2.48
CA ARG A 6 -14.00 -8.04 1.53
C ARG A 6 -13.73 -8.52 0.10
N TYR A 7 -14.79 -8.94 -0.57
CA TYR A 7 -14.74 -9.29 -1.99
C TYR A 7 -14.79 -8.04 -2.86
N LEU A 8 -13.74 -7.81 -3.65
CA LEU A 8 -13.65 -6.75 -4.64
C LEU A 8 -14.10 -7.30 -5.99
N THR A 9 -15.36 -7.02 -6.34
CA THR A 9 -15.96 -7.43 -7.62
C THR A 9 -16.05 -6.27 -8.61
N LYS A 10 -15.95 -5.03 -8.13
CA LYS A 10 -16.04 -3.83 -8.97
C LYS A 10 -14.66 -3.41 -9.43
N LYS A 11 -14.55 -3.01 -10.71
CA LYS A 11 -13.32 -2.46 -11.30
C LYS A 11 -12.77 -1.27 -10.51
N LYS A 12 -13.66 -0.43 -9.97
CA LYS A 12 -13.27 0.73 -9.15
C LYS A 12 -12.52 0.31 -7.89
N ASP A 13 -13.04 -0.66 -7.14
CA ASP A 13 -12.41 -1.10 -5.89
C ASP A 13 -11.03 -1.73 -6.16
N ILE A 14 -10.90 -2.46 -7.27
CA ILE A 14 -9.62 -3.00 -7.74
C ILE A 14 -8.64 -1.86 -8.08
N GLN A 15 -9.11 -0.80 -8.74
CA GLN A 15 -8.29 0.36 -9.07
C GLN A 15 -7.85 1.14 -7.82
N ASP A 16 -8.71 1.22 -6.81
CA ASP A 16 -8.39 1.87 -5.54
C ASP A 16 -7.26 1.11 -4.82
N VAL A 17 -7.26 -0.24 -4.83
CA VAL A 17 -6.13 -1.06 -4.33
C VAL A 17 -4.84 -0.81 -5.13
N LYS A 18 -4.92 -0.77 -6.46
CA LYS A 18 -3.74 -0.49 -7.30
C LYS A 18 -3.16 0.90 -7.01
N THR A 19 -4.02 1.87 -6.75
CA THR A 19 -3.63 3.24 -6.41
C THR A 19 -2.91 3.25 -5.06
N TYR A 20 -3.46 2.56 -4.07
CA TYR A 20 -2.81 2.33 -2.78
C TYR A 20 -1.40 1.76 -2.95
N LEU A 21 -1.28 0.63 -3.67
CA LEU A 21 0.01 -0.05 -3.85
C LEU A 21 1.03 0.79 -4.62
N ARG A 22 0.59 1.66 -5.54
CA ARG A 22 1.49 2.58 -6.27
C ARG A 22 2.11 3.61 -5.34
N ASN A 23 1.30 4.18 -4.44
CA ASN A 23 1.73 5.25 -3.54
C ASN A 23 2.41 4.72 -2.26
N ALA A 24 2.20 3.45 -1.92
CA ALA A 24 2.77 2.86 -0.73
C ALA A 24 4.31 2.90 -0.77
N ASN A 25 4.94 3.33 0.32
CA ASN A 25 6.37 3.46 0.48
C ASN A 25 6.81 2.80 1.79
N THR A 26 7.90 2.03 1.73
CA THR A 26 8.47 1.31 2.89
C THR A 26 8.75 2.20 4.10
N LYS A 27 9.07 3.49 3.88
CA LYS A 27 9.34 4.47 4.96
C LYS A 27 8.11 4.82 5.79
N ASP A 28 6.92 4.68 5.21
CA ASP A 28 5.63 5.05 5.80
C ASP A 28 4.93 3.84 6.45
N PHE A 29 5.57 2.67 6.39
CA PHE A 29 5.20 1.55 7.25
C PHE A 29 5.72 1.84 8.66
N ALA A 30 4.80 2.01 9.61
CA ALA A 30 5.13 1.82 11.02
C ALA A 30 5.89 0.48 11.16
N PRO A 31 6.91 0.37 12.03
CA PRO A 31 7.76 -0.81 12.09
C PRO A 31 6.87 -2.05 12.17
N ALA A 32 6.96 -2.92 11.15
CA ALA A 32 6.14 -4.12 11.08
C ALA A 32 6.56 -5.04 12.22
N ALA A 33 5.90 -4.90 13.36
CA ALA A 33 6.05 -5.82 14.46
C ALA A 33 5.37 -7.12 14.02
N TRP A 34 6.17 -8.14 13.75
CA TRP A 34 5.68 -9.49 13.53
C TRP A 34 5.03 -10.00 14.81
N VAL A 35 3.71 -9.85 14.90
CA VAL A 35 2.94 -10.31 16.06
C VAL A 35 2.80 -11.83 15.99
N THR A 36 3.09 -12.49 17.11
CA THR A 36 2.97 -13.94 17.24
C THR A 36 1.52 -14.37 17.45
N GLY A 37 1.14 -15.51 16.90
CA GLY A 37 -0.15 -16.15 17.12
C GLY A 37 -1.20 -15.78 16.07
N SER A 38 -2.43 -15.47 16.51
CA SER A 38 -3.57 -15.21 15.60
C SER A 38 -3.78 -13.73 15.24
N ARG A 39 -2.96 -12.82 15.78
CA ARG A 39 -3.12 -11.39 15.59
C ARG A 39 -2.43 -10.94 14.30
N TRP A 40 -2.90 -9.83 13.75
CA TRP A 40 -2.26 -9.13 12.64
C TRP A 40 -1.74 -7.79 13.13
N CYS A 41 -0.56 -7.40 12.67
CA CYS A 41 -0.07 -6.02 12.74
C CYS A 41 -0.26 -5.37 11.38
N PHE A 42 -0.73 -4.13 11.31
CA PHE A 42 -1.10 -3.48 10.07
C PHE A 42 -0.16 -2.31 9.77
N GLY A 43 0.47 -2.35 8.60
CA GLY A 43 1.24 -1.23 8.07
C GLY A 43 0.44 -0.49 7.02
N HIS A 44 0.24 0.82 7.22
CA HIS A 44 -0.52 1.65 6.28
C HIS A 44 0.29 1.91 5.01
N GLY A 45 1.58 2.23 5.10
CA GLY A 45 2.45 2.36 3.93
C GLY A 45 2.20 3.59 3.06
N GLU A 46 1.09 4.31 3.25
CA GLU A 46 0.84 5.63 2.66
C GLU A 46 0.87 6.71 3.76
N GLY A 47 1.42 7.88 3.45
CA GLY A 47 1.43 9.02 4.39
C GLY A 47 0.06 9.69 4.55
N ARG A 48 -0.60 10.06 3.44
CA ARG A 48 -1.95 10.62 3.44
C ARG A 48 -2.82 9.80 2.50
N SER A 49 -3.83 9.12 3.05
CA SER A 49 -4.77 8.32 2.25
C SER A 49 -5.42 9.20 1.17
N THR A 50 -5.33 8.72 -0.08
CA THR A 50 -5.97 9.36 -1.24
C THR A 50 -7.35 8.75 -1.54
N SER A 51 -7.72 7.68 -0.82
CA SER A 51 -9.00 6.97 -0.94
C SER A 51 -9.89 7.19 0.29
N LYS A 52 -11.20 6.99 0.11
CA LYS A 52 -12.17 7.00 1.23
C LYS A 52 -11.92 5.84 2.20
N GLU A 53 -11.52 4.70 1.65
CA GLU A 53 -11.14 3.51 2.41
C GLU A 53 -9.64 3.52 2.67
N THR A 54 -9.23 2.89 3.76
CA THR A 54 -7.82 2.83 4.16
C THR A 54 -7.34 1.42 3.93
N TYR A 55 -6.27 1.25 3.16
CA TYR A 55 -5.70 -0.07 2.90
C TYR A 55 -4.45 -0.28 3.76
N HIS A 56 -4.18 -1.54 4.07
CA HIS A 56 -3.05 -1.96 4.89
C HIS A 56 -2.45 -3.25 4.37
N ILE A 57 -1.15 -3.43 4.60
CA ILE A 57 -0.53 -4.76 4.57
C ILE A 57 -0.50 -5.27 6.01
N GLY A 58 -1.08 -6.43 6.24
CA GLY A 58 -1.03 -7.14 7.50
C GLY A 58 0.19 -8.06 7.56
N PHE A 59 0.81 -8.12 8.73
CA PHE A 59 1.97 -8.96 9.07
C PHE A 59 1.61 -9.84 10.27
N LYS A 60 1.88 -11.14 10.18
CA LYS A 60 1.63 -12.12 11.24
C LYS A 60 2.76 -13.14 11.27
N LYS A 61 3.19 -13.53 12.46
CA LYS A 61 4.05 -14.69 12.69
C LYS A 61 3.24 -15.82 13.31
N GLN A 62 3.13 -16.94 12.61
CA GLN A 62 2.43 -18.13 13.08
C GLN A 62 3.23 -18.85 14.18
N SER A 63 2.58 -19.78 14.88
CA SER A 63 3.18 -20.55 15.97
C SER A 63 4.30 -21.48 15.52
N ASP A 64 4.35 -21.82 14.23
CA ASP A 64 5.39 -22.62 13.57
C ASP A 64 6.51 -21.75 12.97
N ASP A 65 6.67 -20.52 13.48
CA ASP A 65 7.67 -19.54 13.07
C ASP A 65 7.48 -18.96 11.65
N ARG A 66 6.37 -19.28 10.96
CA ARG A 66 6.12 -18.82 9.59
C ARG A 66 5.62 -17.37 9.53
N HIS A 67 6.21 -16.60 8.64
CA HIS A 67 5.88 -15.20 8.39
C HIS A 67 4.86 -15.09 7.27
N ILE A 68 3.67 -14.60 7.62
CA ILE A 68 2.54 -14.48 6.71
C ILE A 68 2.19 -13.01 6.53
N THR A 69 1.93 -12.62 5.28
CA THR A 69 1.40 -11.30 4.94
C THR A 69 0.08 -11.42 4.19
N CYS A 70 -0.78 -10.41 4.30
CA CYS A 70 -2.02 -10.33 3.53
C CYS A 70 -2.41 -8.86 3.34
N LEU A 71 -3.15 -8.54 2.27
CA LEU A 71 -3.72 -7.21 2.05
C LEU A 71 -5.06 -7.06 2.81
N PHE A 72 -5.25 -5.91 3.45
CA PHE A 72 -6.44 -5.55 4.22
C PHE A 72 -7.01 -4.21 3.77
N ILE A 73 -8.31 -4.04 4.04
CA ILE A 73 -9.05 -2.80 3.92
C ILE A 73 -9.75 -2.52 5.26
N ASP A 74 -9.63 -1.30 5.76
CA ASP A 74 -10.43 -0.79 6.86
C ASP A 74 -11.78 -0.34 6.33
N VAL A 75 -12.84 -1.00 6.78
CA VAL A 75 -14.22 -0.64 6.49
C VAL A 75 -14.91 -0.33 7.82
N HIS A 76 -15.20 0.95 8.06
CA HIS A 76 -15.85 1.43 9.29
C HIS A 76 -15.15 1.00 10.59
N GLY A 77 -13.81 1.04 10.64
CA GLY A 77 -13.00 0.65 11.80
C GLY A 77 -12.80 -0.86 11.92
N THR A 78 -13.21 -1.65 10.92
CA THR A 78 -13.03 -3.10 10.89
C THR A 78 -12.10 -3.50 9.74
N GLN A 79 -10.98 -4.13 10.09
CA GLN A 79 -10.03 -4.66 9.13
C GLN A 79 -10.59 -5.93 8.47
N GLN A 80 -10.66 -5.94 7.15
CA GLN A 80 -11.14 -7.06 6.33
C GLN A 80 -10.07 -7.47 5.32
N LYS A 81 -9.84 -8.78 5.15
CA LYS A 81 -8.92 -9.30 4.13
C LYS A 81 -9.47 -8.99 2.73
N VAL A 82 -8.61 -8.50 1.84
CA VAL A 82 -8.99 -8.20 0.46
C VAL A 82 -8.98 -9.48 -0.38
N VAL A 83 -10.10 -9.74 -1.06
CA VAL A 83 -10.25 -10.83 -2.03
C VAL A 83 -10.61 -10.24 -3.39
N ALA A 84 -9.80 -10.49 -4.41
CA ALA A 84 -10.08 -10.08 -5.79
C ALA A 84 -10.14 -11.32 -6.68
N GLY A 85 -11.12 -11.35 -7.60
CA GLY A 85 -11.30 -12.51 -8.50
C GLY A 85 -11.60 -13.83 -7.77
N GLY A 86 -12.10 -13.78 -6.54
CA GLY A 86 -12.39 -14.96 -5.72
C GLY A 86 -11.19 -15.54 -4.97
N VAL A 87 -10.02 -14.88 -5.01
CA VAL A 87 -8.80 -15.34 -4.32
C VAL A 87 -8.29 -14.29 -3.33
N THR A 88 -7.96 -14.73 -2.12
CA THR A 88 -7.17 -13.95 -1.15
C THR A 88 -5.70 -14.07 -1.52
N ILE A 89 -5.00 -12.95 -1.66
CA ILE A 89 -3.55 -12.97 -1.84
C ILE A 89 -2.91 -12.95 -0.45
N GLU A 90 -2.88 -14.12 0.19
CA GLU A 90 -2.11 -14.36 1.41
C GLU A 90 -0.76 -14.97 1.00
N LYS A 91 0.34 -14.35 1.44
CA LYS A 91 1.68 -14.80 1.09
C LYS A 91 2.40 -15.29 2.33
N ASP A 92 2.78 -16.55 2.25
CA ASP A 92 3.68 -17.22 3.17
C ASP A 92 5.14 -17.08 2.70
N TRP A 93 5.97 -16.55 3.59
CA TRP A 93 7.39 -16.28 3.37
C TRP A 93 8.30 -17.32 4.04
N GLY A 94 7.75 -18.25 4.81
CA GLY A 94 8.52 -19.24 5.57
C GLY A 94 9.07 -18.69 6.89
N ALA A 95 10.13 -19.35 7.40
CA ALA A 95 10.69 -19.05 8.73
C ALA A 95 11.51 -17.75 8.77
N GLU A 96 12.03 -17.30 7.64
CA GLU A 96 12.77 -16.05 7.55
C GLU A 96 11.82 -14.90 7.22
N ALA A 97 11.88 -13.82 8.00
CA ALA A 97 11.05 -12.65 7.78
C ALA A 97 11.51 -11.91 6.52
N PRO A 98 10.62 -11.63 5.55
CA PRO A 98 10.96 -10.80 4.41
C PRO A 98 11.20 -9.36 4.84
N SER A 99 11.98 -8.62 4.06
CA SER A 99 12.04 -7.16 4.18
C SER A 99 10.71 -6.52 3.75
N LEU A 100 10.43 -5.31 4.24
CA LEU A 100 9.25 -4.54 3.83
C LEU A 100 9.24 -4.27 2.32
N ALA A 101 10.41 -4.08 1.71
CA ALA A 101 10.57 -3.86 0.28
C ALA A 101 10.13 -5.09 -0.52
N GLU A 102 10.53 -6.30 -0.11
CA GLU A 102 10.10 -7.55 -0.76
C GLU A 102 8.59 -7.76 -0.65
N VAL A 103 8.02 -7.47 0.52
CA VAL A 103 6.57 -7.58 0.73
C VAL A 103 5.81 -6.62 -0.20
N LEU A 104 6.21 -5.34 -0.24
CA LEU A 104 5.57 -4.35 -1.09
C LEU A 104 5.71 -4.70 -2.58
N LEU A 105 6.92 -5.10 -3.02
CA LEU A 105 7.19 -5.49 -4.40
C LEU A 105 6.34 -6.70 -4.80
N PHE A 106 6.16 -7.68 -3.92
CA PHE A 106 5.29 -8.82 -4.16
C PHE A 106 3.85 -8.38 -4.42
N TYR A 107 3.26 -7.52 -3.58
CA TYR A 107 1.89 -7.07 -3.77
C TYR A 107 1.73 -6.18 -5.01
N LYS A 108 2.67 -5.27 -5.29
CA LYS A 108 2.67 -4.50 -6.55
C LYS A 108 2.62 -5.41 -7.77
N LYS A 109 3.52 -6.41 -7.84
CA LYS A 109 3.54 -7.40 -8.93
C LYS A 109 2.25 -8.23 -8.99
N ALA A 110 1.78 -8.74 -7.86
CA ALA A 110 0.57 -9.56 -7.79
C ALA A 110 -0.69 -8.82 -8.28
N TRP A 111 -0.73 -7.49 -8.11
CA TRP A 111 -1.83 -6.64 -8.57
C TRP A 111 -1.57 -5.98 -9.93
N GLY A 112 -0.46 -6.29 -10.60
CA GLY A 112 -0.07 -5.68 -11.87
C GLY A 112 0.02 -4.15 -11.75
N VAL A 113 0.67 -3.68 -10.69
CA VAL A 113 1.12 -2.29 -10.52
C VAL A 113 2.57 -2.26 -10.98
N GLU A 114 2.79 -1.67 -12.14
CA GLU A 114 4.13 -1.35 -12.61
C GLU A 114 4.68 -0.20 -11.77
N ASP A 115 5.96 -0.27 -11.40
CA ASP A 115 6.68 0.89 -10.89
C ASP A 115 6.75 1.88 -12.06
N SER A 116 5.83 2.84 -12.10
CA SER A 116 5.98 3.97 -13.00
C SER A 116 7.19 4.74 -12.48
N ASP A 117 8.32 4.59 -13.16
CA ASP A 117 9.46 5.52 -13.13
C ASP A 117 8.99 6.89 -13.63
N ASP A 118 8.06 7.52 -12.91
CA ASP A 118 7.84 8.95 -13.00
C ASP A 118 8.98 9.59 -12.17
N GLU A 119 10.20 9.50 -12.70
CA GLU A 119 11.22 10.49 -12.38
C GLU A 119 10.59 11.85 -12.69
N GLU A 120 10.38 12.64 -11.64
CA GLU A 120 10.01 14.04 -11.75
C GLU A 120 11.11 14.77 -12.55
N ASP A 121 10.98 14.82 -13.87
CA ASP A 121 11.53 15.89 -14.69
C ASP A 121 10.73 17.17 -14.37
N LYS A 122 10.99 17.72 -13.19
CA LYS A 122 10.80 19.14 -12.91
C LYS A 122 12.14 19.83 -13.12
N GLU A 123 12.60 19.84 -14.37
CA GLU A 123 13.56 20.84 -14.80
C GLU A 123 12.89 22.21 -14.65
N TYR A 124 13.37 22.95 -13.65
CA TYR A 124 13.00 24.33 -13.38
C TYR A 124 13.29 25.18 -14.63
N GLY A 125 12.28 25.36 -15.48
CA GLY A 125 12.21 26.43 -16.47
C GLY A 125 12.11 27.79 -15.79
N GLY A 126 13.22 28.23 -15.19
CA GLY A 126 13.38 29.56 -14.61
C GLY A 126 13.87 30.54 -15.68
N ASP A 127 13.05 30.84 -16.68
CA ASP A 127 13.30 31.97 -17.59
C ASP A 127 13.04 33.28 -16.83
N VAL A 128 14.10 33.79 -16.19
CA VAL A 128 14.17 35.18 -15.74
C VAL A 128 14.49 36.04 -16.96
N LYS A 129 13.48 36.69 -17.55
CA LYS A 129 13.69 37.96 -18.26
C LYS A 129 12.70 39.01 -17.80
N ARG A 130 13.29 40.07 -17.25
CA ARG A 130 12.69 41.34 -16.86
C ARG A 130 12.13 42.04 -18.10
N ASP A 131 10.86 42.41 -18.03
CA ASP A 131 10.32 43.62 -18.65
C ASP A 131 9.53 44.30 -17.50
N GLY A 132 9.81 45.53 -17.07
CA GLY A 132 9.93 46.70 -17.92
C GLY A 132 8.60 47.46 -17.85
N GLU A 133 8.52 48.38 -16.87
CA GLU A 133 7.72 49.62 -16.97
C GLU A 133 6.18 49.54 -16.83
N GLN A 134 5.65 50.11 -15.74
CA GLN A 134 4.91 51.39 -15.75
C GLN A 134 4.09 51.55 -14.46
N PHE A 135 4.53 52.45 -13.57
CA PHE A 135 3.63 53.19 -12.68
C PHE A 135 4.24 54.57 -12.39
N SER A 136 3.61 55.62 -12.93
CA SER A 136 3.58 56.94 -12.30
C SER A 136 2.36 57.71 -12.77
N ARG A 137 1.44 57.87 -11.81
CA ARG A 137 0.46 58.94 -11.56
C ARG A 137 -0.44 59.42 -12.70
#